data_AF-A0A969Q091-F1
#
_entry.id   AF-A0A969Q091-F1
#
_cell.length_a   1.000
_cell.length_b   1.000
_cell.length_c   1.000
_cell.angle_alpha   90.00
_cell.angle_beta   90.00
_cell.angle_gamma   90.00
#
_symmetry.space_group_name_H-M   'P 1'
#
loop_
_entity.id
_entity.type
_entity.pdbx_description
1 polymer ?
#
loop_
_entity_poly.entity_id
_entity_poly.type
_entity_poly.pdbx_seq_one_letter_code
_entity_poly.pdbx_strand_id
1 'polypeptide(L)'
;MSISKKRIFLVGCPRSGTTLLQSLLAAHPQIASFPESHFFVHLLAKREPYQKKFGLASSKAKPRFEQFLDEIGQPKMRRYLPIYALFATQYANAFIKVLDVLTQEQNKSVWIEKTPDHVRHIHDIEKLVKEAQFIHIVRNGADVVASLYEVTHKIPRGLAWCVGHRQMYS
;
A
#
# COMPACT_ATOMS: atom_id res chain seq x y z
N MET A 1 19.35 12.66 -10.16
CA MET A 1 18.62 12.69 -8.87
C MET A 1 17.78 11.42 -8.75
N SER A 2 18.06 10.53 -7.79
CA SER A 2 17.12 9.47 -7.43
C SER A 2 16.02 10.09 -6.58
N ILE A 3 14.82 10.27 -7.15
CA ILE A 3 13.65 10.69 -6.38
C ILE A 3 13.36 9.56 -5.39
N SER A 4 13.53 9.81 -4.09
CA SER A 4 13.13 8.89 -3.03
C SER A 4 11.63 8.63 -3.17
N LYS A 5 11.27 7.40 -3.55
CA LYS A 5 9.88 7.01 -3.78
C LYS A 5 9.23 6.70 -2.44
N LYS A 6 8.32 7.56 -1.99
CA LYS A 6 7.55 7.29 -0.77
C LYS A 6 6.36 6.39 -1.07
N ARG A 7 6.21 5.36 -0.27
CA ARG A 7 5.23 4.27 -0.41
C ARG A 7 4.30 4.30 0.80
N ILE A 8 3.11 4.85 0.64
CA ILE A 8 2.19 5.07 1.75
C ILE A 8 1.02 4.10 1.63
N PHE A 9 0.79 3.34 2.69
CA PHE A 9 -0.37 2.48 2.86
C PHE A 9 -1.36 3.14 3.81
N LEU A 10 -2.55 3.43 3.30
CA LEU A 10 -3.64 3.96 4.08
C LEU A 10 -4.51 2.79 4.55
N VAL A 11 -4.51 2.55 5.87
CA VAL A 11 -5.13 1.38 6.49
C VAL A 11 -6.17 1.79 7.54
N GLY A 12 -7.05 0.87 7.93
CA GLY A 12 -8.07 1.15 8.95
C GLY A 12 -9.45 1.54 8.40
N CYS A 13 -10.16 2.43 9.09
CA CYS A 13 -11.63 2.43 9.13
C CYS A 13 -12.35 2.48 7.75
N PRO A 14 -13.11 1.42 7.39
CA PRO A 14 -14.02 1.47 6.25
C PRO A 14 -15.19 2.42 6.52
N ARG A 15 -15.61 3.19 5.51
CA ARG A 15 -16.79 4.09 5.50
C ARG A 15 -16.70 5.39 6.34
N SER A 16 -15.50 5.93 6.60
CA SER A 16 -15.31 7.18 7.36
C SER A 16 -15.12 8.45 6.50
N GLY A 17 -16.00 8.72 5.54
CA GLY A 17 -15.95 9.98 4.76
C GLY A 17 -14.76 10.08 3.79
N THR A 18 -14.32 8.96 3.23
CA THR A 18 -13.12 8.86 2.38
C THR A 18 -13.23 9.58 1.04
N THR A 19 -14.42 10.03 0.62
CA THR A 19 -14.61 10.76 -0.64
C THR A 19 -13.86 12.09 -0.63
N LEU A 20 -13.94 12.86 0.46
CA LEU A 20 -13.19 14.12 0.60
C LEU A 20 -11.69 13.87 0.57
N LEU A 21 -11.24 12.84 1.29
CA LEU A 21 -9.84 12.44 1.31
C LEU A 21 -9.36 12.03 -0.09
N GLN A 22 -10.16 11.25 -0.83
CA GLN A 22 -9.83 10.85 -2.20
C GLN A 22 -9.74 12.07 -3.13
N SER A 23 -10.67 13.02 -3.03
CA SER A 23 -10.63 14.26 -3.81
C SER A 23 -9.39 15.11 -3.48
N LEU A 24 -9.04 15.24 -2.20
CA LEU A 24 -7.84 15.98 -1.76
C LEU A 24 -6.55 15.30 -2.20
N LEU A 25 -6.48 13.96 -2.10
CA LEU A 25 -5.34 13.18 -2.55
C LEU A 25 -5.16 13.27 -4.06
N ALA A 26 -6.25 13.21 -4.82
CA ALA A 26 -6.23 13.37 -6.27
C ALA A 26 -5.74 14.76 -6.69
N ALA A 27 -6.07 15.80 -5.93
CA ALA A 27 -5.68 17.18 -6.20
C ALA A 27 -4.20 17.48 -5.87
N HIS A 28 -3.52 16.66 -5.07
CA HIS A 28 -2.15 16.96 -4.66
C HIS A 28 -1.13 16.69 -5.79
N PRO A 29 -0.29 17.67 -6.16
CA PRO A 29 0.57 17.58 -7.35
C PRO A 29 1.62 16.47 -7.29
N GLN A 30 2.02 16.04 -6.10
CA GLN A 30 3.09 15.04 -5.90
C GLN A 30 2.59 13.63 -5.54
N ILE A 31 1.28 13.43 -5.34
CA ILE A 31 0.73 12.15 -4.85
C ILE A 31 -0.09 11.43 -5.93
N ALA A 32 0.28 10.20 -6.26
CA ALA A 32 -0.56 9.28 -7.02
C ALA A 32 -1.43 8.48 -6.06
N SER A 33 -2.76 8.49 -6.26
CA SER A 33 -3.68 7.68 -5.48
C SER A 33 -4.12 6.47 -6.30
N PHE A 34 -4.06 5.28 -5.70
CA PHE A 34 -4.54 4.04 -6.30
C PHE A 34 -5.81 3.53 -5.60
N PRO A 35 -6.70 2.80 -6.31
CA PRO A 35 -7.86 2.18 -5.70
C PRO A 35 -7.47 1.03 -4.76
N GLU A 36 -8.46 0.45 -4.08
CA GLU A 36 -8.23 -0.65 -3.14
C GLU A 36 -7.69 -1.89 -3.86
N SER A 37 -6.44 -2.22 -3.61
CA SER A 37 -5.81 -3.36 -4.28
C SER A 37 -6.22 -4.67 -3.67
N HIS A 38 -6.48 -4.75 -2.35
CA HIS A 38 -6.62 -6.01 -1.62
C HIS A 38 -5.51 -7.04 -1.92
N PHE A 39 -4.38 -6.60 -2.48
CA PHE A 39 -3.39 -7.49 -3.06
C PHE A 39 -2.66 -8.24 -1.95
N PHE A 40 -2.23 -7.55 -0.89
CA PHE A 40 -1.56 -8.18 0.24
C PHE A 40 -2.49 -9.11 1.01
N VAL A 41 -3.78 -8.79 1.09
CA VAL A 41 -4.80 -9.68 1.66
C VAL A 41 -4.80 -11.01 0.90
N HIS A 42 -4.84 -10.99 -0.44
CA HIS A 42 -4.85 -12.21 -1.26
C HIS A 42 -3.50 -12.91 -1.34
N LEU A 43 -2.40 -12.15 -1.32
CA LEU A 43 -1.04 -12.67 -1.30
C LEU A 43 -0.79 -13.49 -0.03
N LEU A 44 -1.30 -13.00 1.11
CA LEU A 44 -1.11 -13.58 2.45
C LEU A 44 -2.30 -14.46 2.90
N ALA A 45 -3.41 -14.48 2.16
CA ALA A 45 -4.60 -15.25 2.50
C ALA A 45 -4.35 -16.75 2.51
N LYS A 46 -4.91 -17.41 3.55
CA LYS A 46 -5.00 -18.87 3.68
C LYS A 46 -3.68 -19.59 3.46
N ARG A 47 -2.59 -19.03 3.99
CA ARG A 47 -1.30 -19.71 4.03
C ARG A 47 -1.30 -20.72 5.17
N GLU A 48 -1.14 -21.99 4.83
CA GLU A 48 -0.80 -23.03 5.80
C GLU A 48 0.45 -22.61 6.61
N PRO A 49 0.60 -23.06 7.87
CA PRO A 49 1.73 -22.67 8.71
C PRO A 49 3.10 -22.86 8.03
N TYR A 50 3.25 -23.93 7.25
CA TYR A 50 4.47 -24.17 6.47
C TYR A 50 4.68 -23.11 5.37
N GLN A 51 3.64 -22.67 4.68
CA GLN A 51 3.74 -21.64 3.62
C GLN A 51 4.21 -20.31 4.19
N LYS A 52 3.77 -19.95 5.41
CA LYS A 52 4.29 -18.78 6.13
C LYS A 52 5.77 -18.96 6.48
N LYS A 53 6.14 -20.13 7.01
CA LYS A 53 7.54 -20.46 7.37
C LYS A 53 8.48 -20.37 6.17
N PHE A 54 8.05 -20.84 5.00
CA PHE A 54 8.85 -20.85 3.78
C PHE A 54 8.63 -19.61 2.88
N GLY A 55 7.81 -18.64 3.32
CA GLY A 55 7.54 -17.42 2.55
C GLY A 55 6.82 -17.63 1.22
N LEU A 56 6.10 -18.74 1.06
CA LEU A 56 5.38 -19.08 -0.17
C LEU A 56 4.17 -18.18 -0.37
N ALA A 57 3.91 -17.79 -1.61
CA ALA A 57 2.75 -17.00 -2.01
C ALA A 57 1.49 -17.87 -2.07
N SER A 58 0.33 -17.25 -1.80
CA SER A 58 -0.97 -17.88 -2.04
C SER A 58 -1.21 -18.05 -3.54
N SER A 59 -1.91 -19.12 -3.94
CA SER A 59 -2.35 -19.31 -5.33
C SER A 59 -3.25 -18.18 -5.85
N LYS A 60 -3.86 -17.40 -4.93
CA LYS A 60 -4.69 -16.23 -5.25
C LYS A 60 -3.91 -14.96 -5.56
N ALA A 61 -2.60 -14.94 -5.35
CA ALA A 61 -1.76 -13.76 -5.54
C ALA A 61 -1.78 -13.26 -6.99
N LYS A 62 -1.51 -14.16 -7.94
CA LYS A 62 -1.44 -13.82 -9.37
C LYS A 62 -2.80 -13.37 -9.94
N PRO A 63 -3.91 -14.12 -9.77
CA PRO A 63 -5.21 -13.68 -10.27
C PRO A 63 -5.63 -12.32 -9.71
N ARG A 64 -5.41 -12.07 -8.41
CA ARG A 64 -5.76 -10.76 -7.82
C ARG A 64 -4.91 -9.63 -8.39
N PHE A 65 -3.61 -9.87 -8.61
CA PHE A 65 -2.74 -8.86 -9.21
C PHE A 65 -3.17 -8.55 -10.65
N GLU A 66 -3.45 -9.56 -11.47
CA GLU A 66 -3.97 -9.36 -12.83
C GLU A 66 -5.29 -8.56 -12.82
N GLN A 67 -6.22 -8.92 -11.95
CA GLN A 67 -7.49 -8.20 -11.79
C GLN A 67 -7.27 -6.73 -11.39
N PHE A 68 -6.37 -6.45 -10.44
CA PHE A 68 -6.05 -5.08 -10.05
C PHE A 68 -5.48 -4.27 -11.21
N LEU A 69 -4.62 -4.86 -12.06
CA LEU A 69 -4.09 -4.19 -13.24
C LEU A 69 -5.19 -3.83 -14.25
N ASP A 70 -6.21 -4.66 -14.37
CA ASP A 70 -7.38 -4.39 -15.22
C ASP A 70 -8.26 -3.28 -14.61
N GLU A 71 -8.48 -3.30 -13.29
CA GLU A 71 -9.25 -2.28 -12.55
C GLU A 71 -8.66 -0.87 -12.70
N ILE A 72 -7.33 -0.73 -12.73
CA ILE A 72 -6.65 0.55 -12.95
C ILE A 72 -6.45 0.90 -14.44
N GLY A 73 -6.94 0.06 -15.37
CA GLY A 73 -6.79 0.25 -16.81
C GLY A 73 -5.36 0.14 -17.32
N GLN A 74 -4.50 -0.64 -16.63
CA GLN A 74 -3.08 -0.82 -16.97
C GLN A 74 -2.71 -2.28 -17.27
N PRO A 75 -3.41 -2.98 -18.18
CA PRO A 75 -3.10 -4.39 -18.50
C PRO A 75 -1.69 -4.56 -19.08
N LYS A 76 -1.11 -3.52 -19.71
CA LYS A 76 0.28 -3.51 -20.20
C LYS A 76 1.33 -3.76 -19.11
N MET A 77 0.98 -3.55 -17.84
CA MET A 77 1.87 -3.75 -16.69
C MET A 77 1.96 -5.21 -16.27
N ARG A 78 1.18 -6.11 -16.87
CA ARG A 78 1.30 -7.57 -16.67
C ARG A 78 2.71 -8.09 -17.00
N ARG A 79 3.50 -7.37 -17.80
CA ARG A 79 4.92 -7.66 -18.04
C ARG A 79 5.78 -7.73 -16.77
N TYR A 80 5.35 -7.07 -15.68
CA TYR A 80 6.04 -7.10 -14.39
C TYR A 80 5.61 -8.27 -13.51
N LEU A 81 4.57 -9.04 -13.91
CA LEU A 81 4.23 -10.26 -13.22
C LEU A 81 5.37 -11.27 -13.38
N PRO A 82 5.88 -11.83 -12.27
CA PRO A 82 6.88 -12.88 -12.35
C PRO A 82 6.27 -14.15 -12.96
N ILE A 83 6.94 -14.72 -13.96
CA ILE A 83 6.47 -15.91 -14.68
C ILE A 83 6.45 -17.16 -13.78
N TYR A 84 7.39 -17.28 -12.85
CA TYR A 84 7.57 -18.44 -11.96
C TYR A 84 7.64 -18.07 -10.47
N ALA A 85 6.87 -17.08 -10.00
CA ALA A 85 6.93 -16.74 -8.58
C ALA A 85 6.24 -17.78 -7.70
N LEU A 86 7.03 -18.36 -6.82
CA LEU A 86 6.57 -19.19 -5.68
C LEU A 86 6.56 -18.38 -4.38
N PHE A 87 7.36 -17.31 -4.30
CA PHE A 87 7.56 -16.57 -3.05
C PHE A 87 6.77 -15.26 -2.99
N ALA A 88 6.31 -14.95 -1.78
CA ALA A 88 5.59 -13.73 -1.46
C ALA A 88 6.37 -12.46 -1.82
N THR A 89 7.69 -12.48 -1.58
CA THR A 89 8.61 -11.38 -1.83
C THR A 89 8.66 -11.02 -3.31
N GLN A 90 8.64 -12.01 -4.20
CA GLN A 90 8.67 -11.77 -5.66
C GLN A 90 7.40 -11.04 -6.12
N TYR A 91 6.23 -11.51 -5.65
CA TYR A 91 4.95 -10.86 -5.93
C TYR A 91 4.87 -9.46 -5.34
N ALA A 92 5.28 -9.27 -4.08
CA ALA A 92 5.30 -7.97 -3.43
C ALA A 92 6.22 -6.99 -4.18
N ASN A 93 7.44 -7.40 -4.51
CA ASN A 93 8.39 -6.57 -5.26
C ASN A 93 7.85 -6.17 -6.64
N ALA A 94 7.22 -7.11 -7.36
CA ALA A 94 6.59 -6.83 -8.64
C ALA A 94 5.43 -5.83 -8.51
N PHE A 95 4.56 -6.03 -7.52
CA PHE A 95 3.43 -5.13 -7.25
C PHE A 95 3.90 -3.70 -6.93
N ILE A 96 4.87 -3.58 -6.03
CA ILE A 96 5.45 -2.29 -5.65
C ILE A 96 6.16 -1.65 -6.85
N LYS A 97 6.87 -2.43 -7.67
CA LYS A 97 7.51 -1.92 -8.88
C LYS A 97 6.50 -1.33 -9.86
N VAL A 98 5.32 -1.94 -10.01
CA VAL A 98 4.25 -1.41 -10.86
C VAL A 98 3.77 -0.07 -10.32
N LEU A 99 3.42 0.02 -9.03
CA LEU A 99 2.97 1.29 -8.44
C LEU A 99 4.04 2.38 -8.57
N ASP A 100 5.29 2.03 -8.31
CA ASP A 100 6.46 2.89 -8.46
C ASP A 100 6.67 3.41 -9.90
N VAL A 101 6.35 2.61 -10.92
CA VAL A 101 6.44 3.00 -12.35
C VAL A 101 5.25 3.88 -12.72
N LEU A 102 4.03 3.48 -12.37
CA LEU A 102 2.82 4.26 -12.66
C LEU A 102 2.85 5.65 -12.01
N THR A 103 3.43 5.74 -10.81
CA THR A 103 3.62 7.02 -10.11
C THR A 103 4.60 7.92 -10.86
N GLN A 104 5.69 7.34 -11.37
CA GLN A 104 6.66 8.08 -12.19
C GLN A 104 6.10 8.50 -13.54
N GLU A 105 5.28 7.66 -14.20
CA GLU A 105 4.58 8.03 -15.44
C GLU A 105 3.67 9.26 -15.24
N GLN A 106 3.15 9.46 -14.02
CA GLN A 106 2.38 10.64 -13.65
C GLN A 106 3.25 11.85 -13.23
N ASN A 107 4.58 11.76 -13.30
CA ASN A 107 5.54 12.75 -12.78
C ASN A 107 5.39 13.03 -11.27
N LYS A 108 4.96 12.02 -10.52
CA LYS A 108 4.76 12.10 -9.07
C LYS A 108 5.85 11.33 -8.33
N SER A 109 6.05 11.65 -7.06
CA SER A 109 7.12 11.10 -6.22
C SER A 109 6.61 10.23 -5.07
N VAL A 110 5.31 10.30 -4.79
CA VAL A 110 4.64 9.59 -3.70
C VAL A 110 3.45 8.82 -4.27
N TRP A 111 3.23 7.60 -3.80
CA TRP A 111 1.96 6.93 -4.01
C TRP A 111 1.29 6.52 -2.71
N ILE A 112 -0.03 6.50 -2.76
CA ILE A 112 -0.90 6.02 -1.71
C ILE A 112 -1.75 4.87 -2.26
N GLU A 113 -1.66 3.74 -1.58
CA GLU A 113 -2.56 2.61 -1.76
C GLU A 113 -3.46 2.53 -0.52
N LYS A 114 -4.78 2.46 -0.73
CA LYS A 114 -5.75 2.46 0.35
C LYS A 114 -6.50 1.13 0.36
N THR A 115 -6.19 0.29 1.34
CA THR A 115 -6.98 -0.92 1.63
C THR A 115 -7.17 -1.02 3.16
N PRO A 116 -8.39 -0.76 3.66
CA PRO A 116 -8.75 -0.89 5.08
C PRO A 116 -8.17 -2.12 5.78
N ASP A 117 -8.34 -3.29 5.15
CA ASP A 117 -7.97 -4.59 5.69
C ASP A 117 -6.45 -4.80 5.82
N HIS A 118 -5.60 -3.97 5.20
CA HIS A 118 -4.15 -4.04 5.39
C HIS A 118 -3.72 -3.82 6.85
N VAL A 119 -4.60 -3.27 7.70
CA VAL A 119 -4.37 -3.16 9.16
C VAL A 119 -4.04 -4.52 9.80
N ARG A 120 -4.60 -5.62 9.28
CA ARG A 120 -4.32 -7.00 9.76
C ARG A 120 -2.98 -7.55 9.29
N HIS A 121 -2.33 -6.89 8.34
CA HIS A 121 -1.14 -7.37 7.64
C HIS A 121 0.04 -6.39 7.69
N ILE A 122 -0.03 -5.32 8.49
CA ILE A 122 1.02 -4.27 8.56
C ILE A 122 2.39 -4.90 8.72
N HIS A 123 2.55 -5.79 9.71
CA HIS A 123 3.83 -6.42 10.00
C HIS A 123 4.38 -7.30 8.85
N ASP A 124 3.50 -7.99 8.12
CA ASP A 124 3.89 -8.77 6.95
C ASP A 124 4.29 -7.84 5.79
N ILE A 125 3.55 -6.75 5.59
CA ILE A 125 3.83 -5.77 4.54
C ILE A 125 5.16 -5.05 4.82
N GLU A 126 5.45 -4.66 6.07
CA GLU A 126 6.74 -4.06 6.46
C GLU A 126 7.93 -4.97 6.14
N LYS A 127 7.77 -6.29 6.31
CA LYS A 127 8.80 -7.27 5.96
C LYS A 127 8.98 -7.42 4.44
N LEU A 128 7.90 -7.30 3.69
CA LEU A 128 7.90 -7.51 2.24
C LEU A 128 8.25 -6.24 1.45
N VAL A 129 7.96 -5.07 2.00
CA VAL A 129 8.06 -3.78 1.31
C VAL A 129 9.02 -2.87 2.06
N LYS A 130 10.20 -2.67 1.46
CA LYS A 130 11.19 -1.72 1.98
C LYS A 130 10.61 -0.30 2.01
N GLU A 131 10.83 0.39 3.12
CA GLU A 131 10.44 1.80 3.34
C GLU A 131 8.92 2.03 3.23
N ALA A 132 8.10 1.01 3.53
CA ALA A 132 6.66 1.18 3.66
C ALA A 132 6.32 2.11 4.83
N GLN A 133 5.44 3.07 4.59
CA GLN A 133 4.88 3.94 5.61
C GLN A 133 3.39 3.66 5.73
N PHE A 134 2.87 3.66 6.95
CA PHE A 134 1.46 3.39 7.21
C PHE A 134 0.80 4.61 7.84
N ILE A 135 -0.37 4.96 7.33
CA ILE A 135 -1.27 5.93 7.97
C ILE A 135 -2.51 5.14 8.39
N HIS A 136 -2.69 4.99 9.70
CA HIS A 136 -3.82 4.26 10.27
C HIS A 136 -4.94 5.23 10.63
N ILE A 137 -6.08 5.10 9.95
CA ILE A 137 -7.26 5.93 10.22
C ILE A 137 -8.07 5.30 11.36
N VAL A 138 -8.04 5.94 12.53
CA VAL A 138 -8.76 5.49 13.73
C VAL A 138 -10.12 6.20 13.88
N ARG A 139 -10.26 7.47 13.43
CA ARG A 139 -11.50 8.20 13.04
C ARG A 139 -11.18 9.69 12.73
N ASN A 140 -12.06 10.34 11.94
CA ASN A 140 -11.98 11.68 11.30
C ASN A 140 -11.01 11.81 10.10
N GLY A 141 -11.49 12.31 8.97
CA GLY A 141 -10.71 12.49 7.73
C GLY A 141 -9.72 13.65 7.79
N ALA A 142 -9.94 14.62 8.67
CA ALA A 142 -9.06 15.78 8.86
C ALA A 142 -7.67 15.37 9.37
N ASP A 143 -7.61 14.42 10.32
CA ASP A 143 -6.35 13.91 10.88
C ASP A 143 -5.49 13.22 9.81
N VAL A 144 -6.15 12.63 8.82
CA VAL A 144 -5.48 12.00 7.67
C VAL A 144 -4.83 13.06 6.78
N VAL A 145 -5.55 14.14 6.48
CA VAL A 145 -5.02 15.26 5.70
C VAL A 145 -3.84 15.90 6.41
N ALA A 146 -3.92 16.08 7.73
CA ALA A 146 -2.81 16.61 8.53
C ALA A 146 -1.58 15.67 8.50
N SER A 147 -1.78 14.36 8.69
CA SER A 147 -0.69 13.37 8.61
C SER A 147 -0.06 13.32 7.22
N LEU A 148 -0.87 13.40 6.17
CA LEU A 148 -0.39 13.44 4.78
C LEU A 148 0.38 14.72 4.50
N TYR A 149 -0.13 15.87 4.92
CA TYR A 149 0.55 17.15 4.81
C TYR A 149 1.91 17.09 5.50
N GLU A 150 1.98 16.50 6.69
CA GLU A 150 3.23 16.30 7.41
C GLU A 150 4.18 15.39 6.64
N VAL A 151 3.72 14.25 6.11
CA VAL A 151 4.56 13.32 5.34
C VAL A 151 5.04 13.95 4.01
N THR A 152 4.25 14.82 3.39
CA THR A 152 4.65 15.52 2.16
C THR A 152 5.54 16.73 2.41
N HIS A 153 5.42 17.42 3.56
CA HIS A 153 6.15 18.67 3.84
C HIS A 153 7.35 18.51 4.80
N LYS A 154 7.34 17.57 5.75
CA LYS A 154 8.49 17.30 6.64
C LYS A 154 9.41 16.25 6.02
N ILE A 155 10.53 16.68 5.45
CA ILE A 155 11.76 15.87 5.30
C ILE A 155 12.95 16.81 5.57
N PRO A 156 13.71 16.60 6.66
CA PRO A 156 14.76 15.57 6.65
C PRO A 156 14.79 14.59 7.84
N ARG A 157 15.20 13.35 7.51
CA ARG A 157 15.73 12.22 8.31
C ARG A 157 15.15 11.98 9.71
N GLY A 158 14.34 10.91 9.81
CA GLY A 158 14.13 10.12 11.02
C GLY A 158 12.78 10.36 11.70
N LEU A 159 12.09 9.25 12.01
CA LEU A 159 10.85 9.14 12.79
C LEU A 159 9.55 9.59 12.11
N ALA A 160 8.71 8.61 11.75
CA ALA A 160 7.26 8.77 11.73
C ALA A 160 6.69 7.77 12.76
N TRP A 161 6.39 8.27 13.95
CA TRP A 161 5.64 7.58 15.01
C TRP A 161 4.50 8.49 15.47
N CYS A 162 3.40 7.85 15.91
CA CYS A 162 2.19 8.36 16.57
C CYS A 162 0.98 8.75 15.69
N VAL A 163 -0.09 7.95 15.78
CA VAL A 163 -1.31 8.30 16.54
C VAL A 163 -1.90 7.03 17.20
N GLY A 164 -2.05 7.05 18.53
CA GLY A 164 -3.11 6.31 19.25
C GLY A 164 -2.81 4.92 19.84
N HIS A 165 -1.83 4.78 20.74
CA HIS A 165 -1.81 3.66 21.70
C HIS A 165 -2.66 4.04 22.92
N ARG A 166 -3.92 3.60 23.00
CA ARG A 166 -4.63 3.45 24.28
C ARG A 166 -5.83 2.48 24.19
N GLN A 167 -5.66 1.34 24.89
CA GLN A 167 -6.65 0.44 25.50
C GLN A 167 -7.79 -0.13 24.65
N MET A 168 -7.86 -1.47 24.55
CA MET A 168 -8.89 -2.28 25.22
C MET A 168 -8.64 -3.77 24.95
N TYR A 169 -8.04 -4.45 25.94
CA TYR A 169 -8.38 -5.85 26.25
C TYR A 169 -9.32 -5.77 27.45
N SER A 170 -10.54 -6.26 27.26
CA SER A 170 -11.36 -6.86 28.32
C SER A 170 -11.77 -8.23 27.80
#